data_AF-A0A8J2F8D6-F1
#
_entry.id   AF-A0A8J2F8D6-F1
#
_cell.length_a   1.000
_cell.length_b   1.000
_cell.length_c   1.000
_cell.angle_alpha   90.00
_cell.angle_beta   90.00
_cell.angle_gamma   90.00
#
_symmetry.space_group_name_H-M   'P 1'
#
loop_
_entity.id
_entity.type
_entity.pdbx_description
1 polymer ?
#
loop_
_entity_poly.entity_id
_entity_poly.type
_entity_poly.pdbx_seq_one_letter_code
_entity_poly.pdbx_strand_id
1 'polypeptide(L)'
;AVRNRGAPSVRSRKNRCRPTRWGDLRVPFSLVVKQPNCRNVFLATNIAETSLTIPHVTAVVDAGFSRQVQFDPSTGLRGLRTVWASQTSAEQRRGRTGRTCSGVCYRLYPESIYREVMP
;
A
#
# COMPACT_ATOMS: atom_id res chain seq x y z
N ALA A 1 16.50 54.74 5.54
CA ALA A 1 15.76 53.65 4.86
C ALA A 1 16.59 52.36 4.91
N VAL A 2 16.30 51.47 5.86
CA VAL A 2 16.80 50.08 5.84
C VAL A 2 15.61 49.20 6.19
N ARG A 3 15.25 48.35 5.23
CA ARG A 3 13.98 47.60 5.20
C ARG A 3 13.97 46.48 6.24
N ASN A 4 12.90 46.48 7.03
CA ASN A 4 12.48 45.43 7.95
C ASN A 4 12.28 44.11 7.16
N ARG A 5 13.16 43.12 7.33
CA ARG A 5 12.95 41.78 6.74
C ARG A 5 12.04 41.00 7.66
N GLY A 6 10.74 41.01 7.35
CA GLY A 6 9.74 40.18 8.01
C GLY A 6 10.12 38.70 7.90
N ALA A 7 10.07 37.99 9.03
CA ALA A 7 10.19 36.55 9.09
C ALA A 7 9.11 35.88 8.22
N PRO A 8 9.41 34.78 7.50
CA PRO A 8 8.42 34.09 6.70
C PRO A 8 7.32 33.54 7.61
N SER A 9 6.07 33.93 7.33
CA SER A 9 4.90 33.42 8.03
C SER A 9 4.78 31.91 7.78
N VAL A 10 4.92 31.13 8.85
CA VAL A 10 4.60 29.70 8.83
C VAL A 10 3.10 29.60 8.57
N ARG A 11 2.71 29.36 7.30
CA ARG A 11 1.33 29.06 6.94
C ARG A 11 0.87 27.87 7.78
N SER A 12 -0.01 28.15 8.73
CA SER A 12 -0.75 27.17 9.51
C SER A 12 -1.34 26.12 8.57
N ARG A 13 -0.88 24.86 8.70
CA ARG A 13 -1.46 23.69 8.04
C ARG A 13 -2.88 23.48 8.57
N LYS A 14 -3.86 24.19 7.99
CA LYS A 14 -5.30 24.01 8.22
C LYS A 14 -5.89 22.76 7.53
N ASN A 15 -5.07 21.77 7.17
CA ASN A 15 -5.51 20.47 6.63
C ASN A 15 -5.22 19.35 7.63
N ARG A 16 -5.66 19.50 8.89
CA ARG A 16 -5.59 18.40 9.85
C ARG A 16 -6.78 17.49 9.58
N CYS A 17 -6.56 16.44 8.78
CA CYS A 17 -7.52 15.34 8.60
C CYS A 17 -7.95 14.86 10.00
N ARG A 18 -9.26 14.95 10.32
CA ARG A 18 -9.79 14.40 11.58
C ARG A 18 -9.69 12.87 11.50
N PRO A 19 -9.16 12.16 12.49
CA PRO A 19 -9.06 10.70 12.41
C PRO A 19 -10.46 10.07 12.34
N THR A 20 -10.72 9.26 11.32
CA THR A 20 -11.93 8.41 11.28
C THR A 20 -11.80 7.39 12.40
N ARG A 21 -12.81 7.25 13.26
CA ARG A 21 -12.82 6.21 14.29
C ARG A 21 -12.86 4.84 13.62
N TRP A 22 -11.99 3.95 14.08
CA TRP A 22 -11.81 2.58 13.59
C TRP A 22 -13.07 1.70 13.63
N GLY A 23 -14.11 2.08 14.38
CA GLY A 23 -15.27 1.24 14.70
C GLY A 23 -16.38 1.11 13.64
N ASP A 24 -16.35 1.86 12.54
CA ASP A 24 -17.52 1.99 11.64
C ASP A 24 -17.34 1.39 10.21
N LEU A 25 -16.23 0.70 9.94
CA LEU A 25 -15.94 0.17 8.61
C LEU A 25 -16.33 -1.31 8.49
N ARG A 26 -17.58 -1.58 8.10
CA ARG A 26 -17.97 -2.87 7.52
C ARG A 26 -17.56 -2.94 6.05
N VAL A 27 -16.33 -3.39 5.78
CA VAL A 27 -15.89 -3.77 4.44
C VAL A 27 -15.02 -5.03 4.52
N PRO A 28 -15.42 -6.16 3.88
CA PRO A 28 -14.84 -7.46 4.20
C PRO A 28 -13.45 -7.74 3.59
N PHE A 29 -12.89 -6.92 2.71
CA PHE A 29 -11.63 -7.28 2.02
C PHE A 29 -10.65 -6.13 1.73
N SER A 30 -11.08 -4.88 1.84
CA SER A 30 -10.19 -3.72 1.72
C SER A 30 -10.62 -2.62 2.67
N LEU A 31 -9.71 -2.18 3.55
CA LEU A 31 -10.00 -1.02 4.40
C LEU A 31 -9.86 0.23 3.54
N VAL A 32 -10.99 0.87 3.25
CA VAL A 32 -11.01 2.16 2.54
C VAL A 32 -11.16 3.27 3.58
N VAL A 33 -10.07 4.00 3.82
CA VAL A 33 -10.14 5.23 4.60
C VAL A 33 -10.44 6.36 3.64
N LYS A 34 -11.73 6.67 3.48
CA LYS A 34 -12.22 7.79 2.69
C LYS A 34 -12.49 8.97 3.61
N GLN A 35 -11.76 10.06 3.42
CA GLN A 35 -11.97 11.30 4.15
C GLN A 35 -12.12 12.46 3.17
N PRO A 36 -13.11 13.35 3.37
CA PRO A 36 -13.25 14.52 2.53
C PRO A 36 -11.98 15.37 2.60
N ASN A 37 -11.48 15.77 1.43
CA ASN A 37 -10.25 16.56 1.25
C ASN A 37 -8.94 15.87 1.65
N CYS A 38 -8.93 14.54 1.85
CA CYS A 38 -7.71 13.77 2.10
C CYS A 38 -7.54 12.69 1.02
N ARG A 39 -6.32 12.15 0.89
CA ARG A 39 -6.05 11.04 -0.06
C ARG A 39 -6.77 9.78 0.40
N ASN A 40 -7.38 9.07 -0.55
CA ASN A 40 -7.94 7.75 -0.28
C ASN A 40 -6.81 6.75 -0.08
N VAL A 41 -6.86 5.99 1.01
CA VAL A 41 -5.92 4.91 1.29
C VAL A 41 -6.69 3.60 1.30
N PHE A 42 -6.18 2.64 0.54
CA PHE A 42 -6.71 1.29 0.44
C PHE A 42 -5.70 0.33 1.04
N LEU A 43 -6.09 -0.39 2.09
CA LEU A 43 -5.31 -1.51 2.60
C LEU A 43 -5.89 -2.79 2.03
N ALA A 44 -5.06 -3.62 1.40
CA ALA A 44 -5.49 -4.87 0.81
C ALA A 44 -4.40 -5.93 0.93
N THR A 45 -4.80 -7.19 0.87
CA THR A 45 -3.90 -8.35 0.75
C THR A 45 -3.56 -8.59 -0.72
N ASN A 46 -2.95 -9.74 -1.02
CA ASN A 46 -2.71 -10.21 -2.38
C ASN A 46 -3.98 -10.30 -3.26
N ILE A 47 -5.19 -10.21 -2.69
CA ILE A 47 -6.44 -10.09 -3.48
C ILE A 47 -6.43 -8.85 -4.39
N ALA A 48 -5.76 -7.77 -3.98
CA ALA A 48 -5.63 -6.58 -4.81
C ALA A 48 -4.79 -6.83 -6.08
N GLU A 49 -4.01 -7.89 -6.14
CA GLU A 49 -3.15 -8.22 -7.28
C GLU A 49 -3.96 -8.57 -8.52
N THR A 50 -5.10 -9.26 -8.37
CA THR A 50 -5.89 -9.78 -9.51
C THR A 50 -7.34 -9.29 -9.56
N SER A 51 -7.96 -8.96 -8.42
CA SER A 51 -9.44 -8.85 -8.37
C SER A 51 -9.98 -7.45 -8.07
N LEU A 52 -9.14 -6.44 -7.82
CA LEU A 52 -9.59 -5.09 -7.47
C LEU A 52 -9.18 -4.06 -8.53
N THR A 53 -10.17 -3.47 -9.18
CA THR A 53 -9.99 -2.29 -10.04
C THR A 53 -10.26 -1.04 -9.22
N ILE A 54 -9.21 -0.40 -8.71
CA ILE A 54 -9.29 0.88 -8.01
C ILE A 54 -8.92 1.97 -9.02
N PRO A 55 -9.82 2.91 -9.34
CA PRO A 55 -9.49 4.00 -10.26
C PRO A 55 -8.49 4.97 -9.61
N HIS A 56 -7.63 5.58 -10.42
CA HIS A 56 -6.72 6.66 -10.02
C HIS A 56 -5.71 6.30 -8.90
N VAL A 57 -5.15 5.09 -8.93
CA VAL A 57 -4.07 4.70 -8.03
C VAL A 57 -2.75 5.37 -8.46
N THR A 58 -2.33 6.35 -7.66
CA THR A 58 -1.10 7.13 -7.88
C THR A 58 0.12 6.60 -7.15
N ALA A 59 -0.09 5.76 -6.13
CA ALA A 59 0.99 5.14 -5.37
C ALA A 59 0.60 3.74 -4.92
N VAL A 60 1.57 2.83 -4.98
CA VAL A 60 1.49 1.48 -4.42
C VAL A 60 2.59 1.36 -3.37
N VAL A 61 2.27 0.79 -2.21
CA VAL A 61 3.24 0.45 -1.18
C VAL A 61 3.22 -1.07 -1.04
N ASP A 62 4.31 -1.73 -1.41
CA ASP A 62 4.44 -3.18 -1.41
C ASP A 62 5.35 -3.65 -0.28
N ALA A 63 4.78 -4.45 0.63
CA ALA A 63 5.52 -5.10 1.71
C ALA A 63 6.34 -6.31 1.25
N GLY A 64 6.07 -6.84 0.05
CA GLY A 64 6.82 -7.97 -0.52
C GLY A 64 6.36 -9.35 -0.05
N PHE A 65 5.38 -9.45 0.85
CA PHE A 65 4.90 -10.73 1.35
C PHE A 65 3.59 -11.19 0.68
N SER A 66 3.32 -12.49 0.78
CA SER A 66 2.06 -13.12 0.41
C SER A 66 1.72 -14.23 1.41
N ARG A 67 0.43 -14.47 1.63
CA ARG A 67 -0.06 -15.62 2.40
C ARG A 67 -0.32 -16.77 1.43
N GLN A 68 0.40 -17.87 1.59
CA GLN A 68 0.26 -19.05 0.75
C GLN A 68 -0.11 -20.26 1.59
N VAL A 69 -0.94 -21.14 1.02
CA VAL A 69 -1.28 -22.41 1.64
C VAL A 69 -0.13 -23.38 1.38
N GLN A 70 0.51 -23.85 2.45
CA GLN A 70 1.57 -24.85 2.39
C GLN A 70 1.12 -26.14 3.08
N PHE A 71 1.46 -27.27 2.47
CA PHE A 71 1.23 -28.59 3.04
C PHE A 71 2.41 -28.99 3.91
N ASP A 72 2.13 -29.48 5.11
CA ASP A 72 3.13 -30.03 6.02
C ASP A 72 3.04 -31.57 6.03
N PRO A 73 4.03 -32.29 5.47
CA PRO A 73 4.02 -33.74 5.41
C PRO A 73 4.07 -34.41 6.79
N SER A 74 4.60 -33.74 7.81
CA SER A 74 4.75 -34.32 9.16
C SER A 74 3.43 -34.38 9.91
N THR A 75 2.51 -33.45 9.64
CA THR A 75 1.19 -33.36 10.29
C THR A 75 0.04 -33.76 9.36
N GLY A 76 0.28 -33.81 8.05
CA GLY A 76 -0.75 -34.06 7.04
C GLY A 76 -1.72 -32.88 6.86
N LEU A 77 -1.43 -31.71 7.44
CA LEU A 77 -2.30 -30.55 7.43
C LEU A 77 -1.80 -29.46 6.47
N ARG A 78 -2.74 -28.64 5.99
CA ARG A 78 -2.45 -27.43 5.21
C ARG A 78 -2.57 -26.20 6.11
N GLY A 79 -1.55 -25.35 6.08
CA GLY A 79 -1.51 -24.11 6.86
C GLY A 79 -1.26 -22.89 5.99
N LEU A 80 -1.73 -21.73 6.44
CA LEU A 80 -1.41 -20.44 5.83
C LEU A 80 -0.07 -19.94 6.37
N ARG A 81 0.96 -19.91 5.52
CA ARG A 81 2.26 -19.32 5.85
C ARG A 81 2.45 -17.99 5.14
N THR A 82 3.09 -17.05 5.83
CA THR A 82 3.51 -15.79 5.22
C THR A 82 4.89 -15.99 4.63
N VAL A 83 5.02 -15.76 3.34
CA VAL A 83 6.25 -15.96 2.57
C VAL A 83 6.50 -14.76 1.67
N TRP A 84 7.73 -14.64 1.16
CA TRP A 84 8.02 -13.68 0.11
C TRP A 84 7.12 -13.93 -1.10
N ALA A 85 6.56 -12.86 -1.65
CA ALA A 85 5.82 -12.91 -2.90
C ALA A 85 6.79 -13.17 -4.06
N SER A 86 6.27 -13.71 -5.17
CA SER A 86 7.08 -13.89 -6.37
C SER A 86 7.41 -12.55 -7.01
N GLN A 87 8.47 -12.52 -7.81
CA GLN A 87 8.85 -11.34 -8.60
C GLN A 87 7.70 -10.91 -9.53
N THR A 88 7.00 -11.88 -10.12
CA THR A 88 5.81 -11.66 -10.94
C THR A 88 4.69 -11.01 -10.14
N SER A 89 4.44 -11.45 -8.91
CA SER A 89 3.41 -10.83 -8.06
C SER A 89 3.76 -9.39 -7.68
N ALA A 90 5.01 -9.13 -7.31
CA ALA A 90 5.50 -7.77 -7.04
C ALA A 90 5.37 -6.85 -8.28
N GLU A 91 5.59 -7.41 -9.46
CA GLU A 91 5.45 -6.72 -10.73
C GLU A 91 3.97 -6.42 -11.07
N GLN A 92 3.06 -7.37 -10.83
CA GLN A 92 1.61 -7.14 -10.95
C GLN A 92 1.11 -6.06 -9.98
N ARG A 93 1.63 -6.02 -8.74
CA ARG A 93 1.34 -4.96 -7.75
C ARG A 93 1.82 -3.61 -8.26
N ARG A 94 3.04 -3.53 -8.81
CA ARG A 94 3.55 -2.31 -9.45
C ARG A 94 2.64 -1.85 -10.60
N GLY A 95 2.14 -2.79 -11.41
CA GLY A 95 1.20 -2.53 -12.50
C GLY A 95 -0.17 -1.99 -12.08
N ARG A 96 -0.47 -1.91 -10.78
CA ARG A 96 -1.69 -1.24 -10.26
C ARG A 96 -1.62 0.27 -10.31
N THR A 97 -0.42 0.83 -10.37
CA THR A 97 -0.23 2.22 -10.74
C THR A 97 0.16 2.32 -12.22
N GLY A 98 -0.04 3.48 -12.86
CA GLY A 98 0.41 3.71 -14.24
C GLY A 98 -0.64 3.54 -15.34
N ARG A 99 -1.82 2.92 -15.09
CA ARG A 99 -2.84 2.75 -16.14
C ARG A 99 -3.56 4.05 -16.52
N THR A 100 -3.92 4.85 -15.53
CA THR A 100 -4.72 6.08 -15.73
C THR A 100 -3.92 7.35 -15.46
N CYS A 101 -2.79 7.23 -14.77
CA CYS A 101 -1.92 8.35 -14.40
C CYS A 101 -0.54 7.80 -14.03
N SER A 102 0.52 8.62 -14.21
CA SER A 102 1.85 8.30 -13.70
C SER A 102 1.76 8.07 -12.18
N GLY A 103 2.46 7.05 -11.70
CA GLY A 103 2.52 6.80 -10.28
C GLY A 103 3.69 5.92 -9.88
N VAL A 104 3.87 5.80 -8.57
CA VAL A 104 5.09 5.31 -7.95
C VAL A 104 4.81 4.04 -7.17
N CYS A 105 5.69 3.04 -7.30
CA CYS A 105 5.66 1.86 -6.47
C CYS A 105 6.81 1.93 -5.46
N TYR A 106 6.46 1.92 -4.17
CA TYR A 106 7.40 1.86 -3.06
C TYR A 106 7.50 0.42 -2.58
N ARG A 107 8.67 -0.19 -2.73
CA ARG A 107 8.97 -1.52 -2.20
C ARG A 107 9.62 -1.37 -0.83
N LEU A 108 9.08 -2.04 0.19
CA LEU A 108 9.56 -1.96 1.58
C LEU A 108 10.64 -3.02 1.89
N TYR A 109 11.34 -3.47 0.85
CA TYR A 109 12.39 -4.48 0.91
C TYR A 109 13.52 -4.06 -0.02
N PRO A 110 14.78 -4.40 0.30
CA PRO A 110 15.91 -4.05 -0.53
C PRO A 110 15.90 -4.83 -1.85
N GLU A 111 16.56 -4.28 -2.86
CA GLU A 111 16.63 -4.88 -4.20
C GLU A 111 17.27 -6.29 -4.18
N SER A 112 18.18 -6.58 -3.25
CA SER A 112 18.75 -7.93 -3.10
C SER A 112 17.69 -8.97 -2.77
N ILE A 113 16.73 -8.65 -1.89
CA ILE A 113 15.61 -9.56 -1.60
C ILE A 113 14.77 -9.80 -2.85
N TYR A 114 14.52 -8.76 -3.65
CA TYR A 114 13.76 -8.89 -4.89
C TYR A 114 14.46 -9.81 -5.91
N ARG A 115 15.79 -9.74 -6.02
CA ARG A 115 16.56 -10.48 -7.03
C ARG A 115 16.97 -11.88 -6.60
N GLU A 116 17.28 -12.06 -5.32
CA GLU A 116 17.95 -13.26 -4.81
C GLU A 116 17.02 -14.17 -3.99
N VAL A 117 15.99 -13.59 -3.35
CA VAL A 117 15.13 -14.33 -2.39
C VAL A 117 13.72 -14.52 -2.92
N MET A 118 13.17 -13.53 -3.62
CA MET A 118 11.83 -13.64 -4.20
C MET A 118 11.83 -14.63 -5.37
N PRO A 119 10.94 -15.65 -5.33
CA PRO A 119 10.87 -16.67 -6.36
C PRO A 119 10.21 -16.19 -7.66
#